data_AF-A0A662UZM4-F1
#
_entry.id   AF-A0A662UZM4-F1
#
_cell.length_a   1.000
_cell.length_b   1.000
_cell.length_c   1.000
_cell.angle_alpha   90.00
_cell.angle_beta   90.00
_cell.angle_gamma   90.00
#
_symmetry.space_group_name_H-M   'P 1'
#
loop_
_entity.id
_entity.type
_entity.pdbx_description
1 polymer ?
#
loop_
_entity_poly.entity_id
_entity_poly.type
_entity_poly.pdbx_seq_one_letter_code
_entity_poly.pdbx_strand_id
1 'polypeptide(L)'
;MEVEADHVSITVSPERAVKRIAGGGFEAGLSDAEVEEALRYIEEEMREVQRHGGVDFVTVDTCELIDFTADRMGLPELEARYEELLDPDERRALEKLYLGRVYRFLGNGVVYEVRFSREEVMRLAVKYWRSLAHVPWVLDIARRYIEGPFGVEVAFDETPSPTPPKDLVFYLSELRRLGVDPDFIAPNVGFAKREDYTGDLEELRSRIIVLSAIARGFGTALSFHSGSGAHPYSDKGPGVLEVVREATGGLLKYKVSGVYIQLLLEVMSRFPQGSPPRRLYEEIFDYVLGEVRRYVSERTGLYTPALEDMLKRYESAEGRRGVRNPRADFFRHYFFLFQAAFDPKRGRWLREEVLRLYSENRELRDAYEREATELTLRLVGKLGFTGNLYRFRIRAL
;
A
#
# COMPACT_ATOMS: atom_id res chain seq x y z
N MET A 1 6.65 -20.73 4.97
CA MET A 1 6.10 -19.67 4.12
C MET A 1 5.47 -18.70 5.09
N GLU A 2 5.91 -17.46 5.10
CA GLU A 2 5.29 -16.41 5.93
C GLU A 2 3.95 -16.05 5.28
N VAL A 3 2.90 -15.91 6.08
CA VAL A 3 1.54 -15.53 5.68
C VAL A 3 1.19 -14.23 6.38
N GLU A 4 0.96 -13.19 5.57
CA GLU A 4 0.69 -11.85 6.05
C GLU A 4 -0.80 -11.50 5.97
N ALA A 5 -1.35 -10.95 7.06
CA ALA A 5 -2.56 -10.15 7.03
C ALA A 5 -2.20 -8.73 6.55
N ASP A 6 -2.41 -8.49 5.25
CA ASP A 6 -2.05 -7.23 4.60
C ASP A 6 -3.14 -6.17 4.80
N HIS A 7 -2.73 -4.93 5.09
CA HIS A 7 -3.63 -3.78 5.34
C HIS A 7 -4.79 -4.07 6.31
N VAL A 8 -4.48 -4.53 7.53
CA VAL A 8 -5.44 -4.51 8.64
C VAL A 8 -5.70 -3.04 8.99
N SER A 9 -6.77 -2.51 8.40
CA SER A 9 -6.93 -1.07 8.17
C SER A 9 -8.08 -0.48 8.96
N ILE A 10 -7.86 0.67 9.57
CA ILE A 10 -8.94 1.49 10.11
C ILE A 10 -9.51 2.31 8.94
N THR A 11 -10.46 1.71 8.23
CA THR A 11 -11.24 2.30 7.14
C THR A 11 -12.70 1.85 7.24
N VAL A 12 -13.62 2.69 6.78
CA VAL A 12 -15.07 2.42 6.84
C VAL A 12 -15.65 1.88 5.55
N SER A 13 -14.91 1.96 4.44
CA SER A 13 -15.41 1.50 3.16
C SER A 13 -14.29 1.15 2.19
N PRO A 14 -14.30 -0.08 1.64
CA PRO A 14 -13.46 -0.45 0.51
C PRO A 14 -13.58 0.53 -0.67
N GLU A 15 -14.74 1.17 -0.85
CA GLU A 15 -14.94 2.17 -1.92
C GLU A 15 -14.12 3.44 -1.68
N ARG A 16 -14.01 3.92 -0.43
CA ARG A 16 -13.17 5.08 -0.09
C ARG A 16 -11.69 4.74 -0.29
N ALA A 17 -11.25 3.57 0.15
CA ALA A 17 -9.90 3.08 -0.11
C ALA A 17 -9.62 3.02 -1.63
N VAL A 18 -10.50 2.41 -2.42
CA VAL A 18 -10.35 2.32 -3.88
C VAL A 18 -10.35 3.69 -4.57
N LYS A 19 -11.22 4.62 -4.16
CA LYS A 19 -11.24 5.99 -4.70
C LYS A 19 -9.91 6.70 -4.47
N ARG A 20 -9.35 6.61 -3.26
CA ARG A 20 -8.02 7.19 -2.92
C ARG A 20 -6.94 6.62 -3.84
N ILE A 21 -6.97 5.30 -4.05
CA ILE A 21 -6.02 4.58 -4.93
C ILE A 21 -6.13 5.02 -6.39
N ALA A 22 -7.35 5.28 -6.88
CA ALA A 22 -7.61 5.59 -8.28
C ALA A 22 -7.51 7.09 -8.62
N GLY A 23 -6.91 7.90 -7.74
CA GLY A 23 -6.71 9.34 -7.95
C GLY A 23 -7.88 10.23 -7.51
N GLY A 24 -8.84 9.70 -6.75
CA GLY A 24 -9.77 10.49 -5.97
C GLY A 24 -9.02 11.21 -4.84
N GLY A 25 -9.24 12.52 -4.70
CA GLY A 25 -8.58 13.32 -3.66
C GLY A 25 -8.82 12.80 -2.24
N PHE A 26 -8.00 13.27 -1.30
CA PHE A 26 -8.08 12.87 0.11
C PHE A 26 -9.31 13.47 0.81
N GLU A 27 -10.29 12.63 1.15
CA GLU A 27 -11.40 12.99 2.04
C GLU A 27 -11.01 12.64 3.49
N ALA A 28 -10.52 13.63 4.24
CA ALA A 28 -9.93 13.44 5.55
C ALA A 28 -10.96 13.12 6.65
N GLY A 29 -10.61 12.14 7.49
CA GLY A 29 -11.19 11.93 8.81
C GLY A 29 -12.26 10.86 8.88
N LEU A 30 -12.12 10.00 9.89
CA LEU A 30 -13.17 9.10 10.38
C LEU A 30 -13.77 9.69 11.66
N SER A 31 -15.06 9.59 11.87
CA SER A 31 -15.67 9.83 13.17
C SER A 31 -15.28 8.71 14.16
N ASP A 32 -15.45 8.92 15.46
CA ASP A 32 -15.11 7.88 16.44
C ASP A 32 -15.99 6.63 16.28
N ALA A 33 -17.26 6.80 15.90
CA ALA A 33 -18.17 5.69 15.61
C ALA A 33 -17.69 4.85 14.41
N GLU A 34 -17.19 5.51 13.38
CA GLU A 34 -16.58 4.89 12.19
C GLU A 34 -15.29 4.12 12.53
N VAL A 35 -14.47 4.65 13.45
CA VAL A 35 -13.29 3.95 13.95
C VAL A 35 -13.67 2.71 14.75
N GLU A 36 -14.66 2.80 15.63
CA GLU A 36 -15.16 1.64 16.38
C GLU A 36 -15.72 0.56 15.45
N GLU A 37 -16.41 0.94 14.37
CA GLU A 37 -16.89 0.01 13.36
C GLU A 37 -15.75 -0.70 12.64
N ALA A 38 -14.73 0.05 12.21
CA ALA A 38 -13.54 -0.53 11.59
C ALA A 38 -12.80 -1.49 12.54
N LEU A 39 -12.69 -1.17 13.83
CA LEU A 39 -12.08 -2.05 14.84
C LEU A 39 -12.90 -3.35 15.04
N ARG A 40 -14.24 -3.27 15.03
CA ARG A 40 -15.10 -4.45 15.06
C ARG A 40 -14.90 -5.33 13.83
N TYR A 41 -14.81 -4.71 12.65
CA TYR A 41 -14.56 -5.42 11.40
C TYR A 41 -13.18 -6.11 11.38
N ILE A 42 -12.12 -5.42 11.84
CA ILE A 42 -10.78 -6.02 12.02
C ILE A 42 -10.85 -7.24 12.95
N GLU A 43 -11.61 -7.17 14.04
CA GLU A 43 -11.78 -8.31 14.95
C GLU A 43 -12.49 -9.51 14.28
N GLU A 44 -13.46 -9.25 13.40
CA GLU A 44 -14.10 -10.31 12.59
C GLU A 44 -13.12 -10.94 11.60
N GLU A 45 -12.33 -10.13 10.90
CA GLU A 45 -11.29 -10.61 9.97
C GLU A 45 -10.24 -11.46 10.69
N MET A 46 -9.74 -11.00 11.85
CA MET A 46 -8.76 -11.75 12.64
C MET A 46 -9.34 -13.07 13.17
N ARG A 47 -10.64 -13.10 13.51
CA ARG A 47 -11.33 -14.33 13.89
C ARG A 47 -11.45 -15.31 12.71
N GLU A 48 -11.68 -14.81 11.51
CA GLU A 48 -11.67 -15.63 10.29
C GLU A 48 -10.26 -16.18 10.02
N VAL A 49 -9.24 -15.34 10.10
CA VAL A 49 -7.82 -15.73 9.98
C VAL A 49 -7.48 -16.89 10.91
N GLN A 50 -7.85 -16.80 12.19
CA GLN A 50 -7.60 -17.87 13.17
C GLN A 50 -8.25 -19.20 12.76
N ARG A 51 -9.46 -19.17 12.19
CA ARG A 51 -10.18 -20.38 11.74
C ARG A 51 -9.58 -21.02 10.49
N HIS A 52 -8.85 -20.25 9.69
CA HIS A 52 -8.36 -20.65 8.38
C HIS A 52 -6.83 -20.85 8.30
N GLY A 53 -6.17 -21.04 9.46
CA GLY A 53 -4.75 -21.41 9.54
C GLY A 53 -3.83 -20.33 10.10
N GLY A 54 -4.38 -19.16 10.46
CA GLY A 54 -3.63 -18.06 11.06
C GLY A 54 -2.77 -17.28 10.07
N VAL A 55 -2.16 -16.22 10.58
CA VAL A 55 -1.10 -15.43 9.93
C VAL A 55 0.06 -15.28 10.89
N ASP A 56 1.25 -15.02 10.37
CA ASP A 56 2.48 -14.82 11.14
C ASP A 56 3.08 -13.42 10.94
N PHE A 57 2.38 -12.57 10.18
CA PHE A 57 2.77 -11.18 9.92
C PHE A 57 1.52 -10.29 9.80
N VAL A 58 1.55 -9.07 10.35
CA VAL A 58 0.44 -8.09 10.27
C VAL A 58 0.94 -6.74 9.77
N THR A 59 0.30 -6.20 8.73
CA THR A 59 0.45 -4.80 8.34
C THR A 59 -0.69 -3.96 8.91
N VAL A 60 -0.36 -3.08 9.85
CA VAL A 60 -1.30 -2.13 10.44
C VAL A 60 -1.39 -0.88 9.59
N ASP A 61 -2.59 -0.51 9.19
CA ASP A 61 -2.85 0.70 8.41
C ASP A 61 -3.81 1.63 9.16
N THR A 62 -3.29 2.78 9.56
CA THR A 62 -4.05 3.86 10.22
C THR A 62 -3.95 5.16 9.45
N CYS A 63 -3.58 5.13 8.16
CA CYS A 63 -3.33 6.33 7.37
C CYS A 63 -4.57 7.24 7.22
N GLU A 64 -5.79 6.70 7.24
CA GLU A 64 -7.02 7.49 7.22
C GLU A 64 -7.20 8.38 8.47
N LEU A 65 -6.50 8.07 9.56
CA LEU A 65 -6.52 8.85 10.81
C LEU A 65 -5.48 9.97 10.82
N ILE A 66 -4.67 10.11 9.77
CA ILE A 66 -3.68 11.19 9.66
C ILE A 66 -4.39 12.50 9.27
N ASP A 67 -4.19 13.54 10.07
CA ASP A 67 -4.76 14.86 9.84
C ASP A 67 -3.83 15.76 9.01
N PHE A 68 -3.94 15.68 7.68
CA PHE A 68 -3.18 16.55 6.77
C PHE A 68 -3.64 18.01 6.79
N THR A 69 -4.74 18.37 7.46
CA THR A 69 -5.09 19.78 7.63
C THR A 69 -4.06 20.51 8.49
N ALA A 70 -3.39 19.77 9.39
CA ALA A 70 -2.27 20.26 10.18
C ALA A 70 -1.16 20.88 9.33
N ASP A 71 -0.91 20.44 8.09
CA ASP A 71 0.14 21.03 7.24
C ASP A 71 -0.19 22.46 6.77
N ARG A 72 -1.46 22.89 6.87
CA ARG A 72 -1.95 24.20 6.40
C ARG A 72 -2.33 25.16 7.54
N MET A 73 -2.36 24.69 8.79
CA MET A 73 -2.74 25.50 9.95
C MET A 73 -1.69 26.59 10.24
N GLY A 74 -2.18 27.81 10.50
CA GLY A 74 -1.36 28.88 11.05
C GLY A 74 -0.98 28.60 12.52
N LEU A 75 0.08 29.25 13.02
CA LEU A 75 0.60 28.98 14.37
C LEU A 75 -0.46 29.10 15.49
N PRO A 76 -1.32 30.14 15.55
CA PRO A 76 -2.31 30.24 16.63
C PRO A 76 -3.36 29.11 16.62
N GLU A 77 -3.79 28.70 15.43
CA GLU A 77 -4.74 27.58 15.26
C GLU A 77 -4.06 26.26 15.65
N LEU A 78 -2.83 26.04 15.20
CA LEU A 78 -2.06 24.86 15.53
C LEU A 78 -1.82 24.72 17.03
N GLU A 79 -1.47 25.82 17.71
CA GLU A 79 -1.31 25.84 19.17
C GLU A 79 -2.62 25.43 19.84
N ALA A 80 -3.75 26.07 19.51
CA ALA A 80 -5.05 25.72 20.09
C ALA A 80 -5.40 24.24 19.90
N ARG A 81 -5.21 23.68 18.70
CA ARG A 81 -5.44 22.25 18.41
C ARG A 81 -4.50 21.34 19.19
N TYR A 82 -3.24 21.72 19.34
CA TYR A 82 -2.27 20.98 20.15
C TYR A 82 -2.64 20.95 21.64
N GLU A 83 -3.15 22.06 22.19
CA GLU A 83 -3.61 22.14 23.58
C GLU A 83 -4.92 21.39 23.83
N GLU A 84 -5.81 21.36 22.84
CA GLU A 84 -7.05 20.58 22.90
C GLU A 84 -6.78 19.08 22.84
N LEU A 85 -5.83 18.66 22.00
CA LEU A 85 -5.49 17.27 21.78
C LEU A 85 -4.73 16.65 22.94
N LEU A 86 -3.79 17.40 23.54
CA LEU A 86 -2.86 16.89 24.54
C LEU A 86 -2.91 17.68 25.84
N ASP A 87 -2.99 16.94 26.94
CA ASP A 87 -2.89 17.52 28.27
C ASP A 87 -1.51 18.18 28.51
N PRO A 88 -1.39 19.08 29.51
CA PRO A 88 -0.15 19.80 29.75
C PRO A 88 1.06 18.93 30.09
N ASP A 89 0.88 17.74 30.69
CA ASP A 89 1.99 16.84 31.02
C ASP A 89 2.52 16.15 29.77
N GLU A 90 1.62 15.68 28.92
CA GLU A 90 1.97 15.03 27.66
C GLU A 90 2.68 16.03 26.72
N ARG A 91 2.21 17.28 26.65
CA ARG A 91 2.88 18.34 25.89
C ARG A 91 4.29 18.61 26.40
N ARG A 92 4.49 18.68 27.72
CA ARG A 92 5.83 18.87 28.34
C ARG A 92 6.75 17.69 28.05
N ALA A 93 6.23 16.46 28.11
CA ALA A 93 7.00 15.26 27.82
C ALA A 93 7.46 15.24 26.36
N LEU A 94 6.56 15.57 25.43
CA LEU A 94 6.83 15.64 24.00
C LEU A 94 7.87 16.72 23.69
N GLU A 95 7.69 17.95 24.20
CA GLU A 95 8.65 19.04 24.00
C GLU A 95 10.04 18.69 24.56
N LYS A 96 10.12 18.04 25.74
CA LYS A 96 11.40 17.58 26.32
C LYS A 96 12.08 16.48 25.49
N LEU A 97 11.29 15.68 24.77
CA LEU A 97 11.80 14.62 23.91
C LEU A 97 12.43 15.18 22.63
N TYR A 98 11.83 16.21 22.03
CA TYR A 98 12.26 16.69 20.71
C TYR A 98 13.08 17.98 20.73
N LEU A 99 12.77 18.93 21.61
CA LEU A 99 13.40 20.25 21.59
C LEU A 99 14.82 20.22 22.14
N GLY A 100 15.72 20.96 21.49
CA GLY A 100 17.13 21.04 21.86
C GLY A 100 17.94 19.75 21.60
N ARG A 101 17.33 18.72 21.00
CA ARG A 101 18.01 17.47 20.64
C ARG A 101 18.43 17.45 19.18
N VAL A 102 19.48 16.66 18.90
CA VAL A 102 19.95 16.36 17.55
C VAL A 102 19.91 14.85 17.36
N TYR A 103 19.01 14.38 16.50
CA TYR A 103 18.91 12.99 16.11
C TYR A 103 19.91 12.74 14.98
N ARG A 104 20.71 11.67 15.08
CA ARG A 104 21.75 11.34 14.11
C ARG A 104 21.54 9.95 13.55
N PHE A 105 21.51 9.85 12.23
CA PHE A 105 21.33 8.59 11.51
C PHE A 105 22.47 8.38 10.53
N LEU A 106 23.05 7.19 10.53
CA LEU A 106 24.16 6.83 9.64
C LEU A 106 23.61 6.08 8.41
N GLY A 107 23.92 6.57 7.21
CA GLY A 107 23.53 5.92 5.95
C GLY A 107 24.56 6.19 4.87
N ASN A 108 25.02 5.13 4.19
CA ASN A 108 25.99 5.20 3.08
C ASN A 108 27.23 6.06 3.35
N GLY A 109 27.76 5.99 4.57
CA GLY A 109 28.95 6.76 4.98
C GLY A 109 28.67 8.23 5.32
N VAL A 110 27.41 8.66 5.33
CA VAL A 110 26.96 10.01 5.68
C VAL A 110 26.21 9.99 7.01
N VAL A 111 26.33 11.07 7.79
CA VAL A 111 25.55 11.30 9.01
C VAL A 111 24.46 12.32 8.70
N TYR A 112 23.20 11.91 8.84
CA TYR A 112 22.04 12.78 8.71
C TYR A 112 21.63 13.31 10.08
N GLU A 113 21.59 14.63 10.23
CA GLU A 113 21.15 15.29 11.46
C GLU A 113 19.70 15.80 11.33
N VAL A 114 18.85 15.45 12.28
CA VAL A 114 17.47 15.95 12.37
C VAL A 114 17.29 16.72 13.68
N ARG A 115 16.74 17.93 13.56
CA ARG A 115 16.38 18.83 14.66
C ARG A 115 14.94 19.24 14.51
N PHE A 116 14.27 19.48 15.63
CA PHE A 116 12.87 19.90 15.66
C PHE A 116 12.73 21.27 16.30
N SER A 117 11.92 22.13 15.68
CA SER A 117 11.38 23.34 16.33
C SER A 117 10.11 23.01 17.12
N ARG A 118 9.68 23.91 18.00
CA ARG A 118 8.40 23.74 18.73
C ARG A 118 7.21 23.66 17.77
N GLU A 119 7.19 24.51 16.75
CA GLU A 119 6.13 24.47 15.73
C GLU A 119 6.08 23.12 15.01
N GLU A 120 7.23 22.55 14.64
CA GLU A 120 7.30 21.25 13.97
C GLU A 120 6.78 20.13 14.87
N VAL A 121 7.13 20.14 16.16
CA VAL A 121 6.61 19.15 17.13
C VAL A 121 5.10 19.25 17.26
N MET A 122 4.55 20.46 17.41
CA MET A 122 3.09 20.66 17.51
C MET A 122 2.39 20.19 16.23
N ARG A 123 2.95 20.52 15.06
CA ARG A 123 2.38 20.14 13.76
C ARG A 123 2.36 18.63 13.58
N LEU A 124 3.46 17.97 13.88
CA LEU A 124 3.58 16.51 13.80
C LEU A 124 2.66 15.81 14.82
N ALA A 125 2.52 16.36 16.03
CA ALA A 125 1.58 15.85 17.03
C ALA A 125 0.14 15.93 16.52
N VAL A 126 -0.33 17.12 16.11
CA VAL A 126 -1.70 17.29 15.59
C VAL A 126 -1.95 16.39 14.38
N LYS A 127 -0.96 16.27 13.48
CA LYS A 127 -1.05 15.44 12.28
C LYS A 127 -1.18 13.95 12.55
N TYR A 128 -0.42 13.43 13.52
CA TYR A 128 -0.21 11.97 13.66
C TYR A 128 -0.79 11.34 14.92
N TRP A 129 -1.17 12.12 15.94
CA TRP A 129 -1.53 11.56 17.25
C TRP A 129 -2.61 10.50 17.18
N ARG A 130 -3.67 10.77 16.41
CA ARG A 130 -4.81 9.86 16.30
C ARG A 130 -4.41 8.55 15.61
N SER A 131 -3.63 8.61 14.54
CA SER A 131 -3.07 7.42 13.89
C SER A 131 -2.20 6.62 14.86
N LEU A 132 -1.23 7.27 15.53
CA LEU A 132 -0.32 6.64 16.50
C LEU A 132 -1.08 5.96 17.64
N ALA A 133 -2.09 6.63 18.19
CA ALA A 133 -2.88 6.12 19.31
C ALA A 133 -3.63 4.82 18.97
N HIS A 134 -3.95 4.56 17.70
CA HIS A 134 -4.71 3.39 17.28
C HIS A 134 -3.85 2.21 16.81
N VAL A 135 -2.57 2.40 16.52
CA VAL A 135 -1.67 1.29 16.16
C VAL A 135 -1.64 0.19 17.24
N PRO A 136 -1.47 0.50 18.54
CA PRO A 136 -1.51 -0.52 19.59
C PRO A 136 -2.84 -1.28 19.66
N TRP A 137 -3.97 -0.62 19.43
CA TRP A 137 -5.29 -1.25 19.46
C TRP A 137 -5.45 -2.33 18.37
N VAL A 138 -5.01 -2.03 17.14
CA VAL A 138 -5.03 -3.00 16.04
C VAL A 138 -4.13 -4.19 16.37
N LEU A 139 -2.94 -3.94 16.92
CA LEU A 139 -2.02 -5.00 17.34
C LEU A 139 -2.58 -5.83 18.49
N ASP A 140 -3.29 -5.23 19.44
CA ASP A 140 -3.94 -5.94 20.54
C ASP A 140 -5.11 -6.80 20.05
N ILE A 141 -5.86 -6.37 19.04
CA ILE A 141 -6.82 -7.24 18.36
C ILE A 141 -6.08 -8.44 17.74
N ALA A 142 -5.06 -8.19 16.93
CA ALA A 142 -4.31 -9.25 16.26
C ALA A 142 -3.71 -10.28 17.24
N ARG A 143 -3.12 -9.82 18.35
CA ARG A 143 -2.56 -10.66 19.44
C ARG A 143 -3.58 -11.60 20.07
N ARG A 144 -4.88 -11.28 20.04
CA ARG A 144 -5.94 -12.16 20.57
C ARG A 144 -6.21 -13.36 19.67
N TYR A 145 -5.87 -13.27 18.39
CA TYR A 145 -6.25 -14.26 17.37
C TYR A 145 -5.05 -14.96 16.71
N ILE A 146 -3.85 -14.37 16.78
CA ILE A 146 -2.61 -14.97 16.29
C ILE A 146 -1.89 -15.69 17.44
N GLU A 147 -1.54 -16.96 17.21
CA GLU A 147 -0.78 -17.75 18.18
C GLU A 147 0.72 -17.53 18.02
N GLY A 148 1.39 -17.13 19.11
CA GLY A 148 2.85 -16.96 19.12
C GLY A 148 3.33 -15.59 18.61
N PRO A 149 4.65 -15.41 18.42
CA PRO A 149 5.21 -14.18 17.89
C PRO A 149 4.83 -14.01 16.42
N PHE A 150 4.54 -12.78 16.02
CA PHE A 150 4.27 -12.39 14.63
C PHE A 150 5.03 -11.13 14.26
N GLY A 151 5.35 -10.98 12.99
CA GLY A 151 6.00 -9.78 12.46
C GLY A 151 5.03 -8.61 12.31
N VAL A 152 5.52 -7.40 12.52
CA VAL A 152 4.71 -6.18 12.46
C VAL A 152 5.25 -5.23 11.40
N GLU A 153 4.37 -4.78 10.52
CA GLU A 153 4.60 -3.64 9.65
C GLU A 153 3.59 -2.54 9.95
N VAL A 154 4.03 -1.28 9.83
CA VAL A 154 3.12 -0.13 9.87
C VAL A 154 3.12 0.55 8.51
N ALA A 155 1.94 0.63 7.88
CA ALA A 155 1.73 1.35 6.64
C ALA A 155 1.81 2.87 6.89
N PHE A 156 2.52 3.57 6.02
CA PHE A 156 2.74 5.01 6.10
C PHE A 156 2.90 5.64 4.70
N ASP A 157 2.35 4.98 3.67
CA ASP A 157 2.52 5.30 2.26
C ASP A 157 1.29 5.97 1.64
N GLU A 158 0.11 5.83 2.26
CA GLU A 158 -1.14 6.45 1.79
C GLU A 158 -1.23 7.95 2.16
N THR A 159 -0.12 8.66 2.02
CA THR A 159 0.02 10.11 2.23
C THR A 159 -0.05 10.83 0.87
N PRO A 160 -0.50 12.09 0.80
CA PRO A 160 -0.64 12.84 -0.47
C PRO A 160 0.71 13.20 -1.11
N SER A 161 1.81 13.14 -0.36
CA SER A 161 3.16 13.47 -0.81
C SER A 161 4.19 12.54 -0.17
N PRO A 162 5.40 12.43 -0.75
CA PRO A 162 6.46 11.62 -0.19
C PRO A 162 6.77 11.99 1.28
N THR A 163 6.96 10.98 2.11
CA THR A 163 7.15 11.13 3.56
C THR A 163 8.40 11.97 3.86
N PRO A 164 8.28 13.10 4.58
CA PRO A 164 9.44 13.85 5.01
C PRO A 164 10.26 13.09 6.07
N PRO A 165 11.60 13.27 6.11
CA PRO A 165 12.44 12.62 7.12
C PRO A 165 12.04 12.91 8.57
N LYS A 166 11.57 14.14 8.87
CA LYS A 166 11.13 14.54 10.21
C LYS A 166 9.88 13.77 10.65
N ASP A 167 8.93 13.61 9.74
CA ASP A 167 7.70 12.86 9.95
C ASP A 167 8.02 11.40 10.29
N LEU A 168 8.95 10.77 9.56
CA LEU A 168 9.37 9.39 9.86
C LEU A 168 10.06 9.26 11.22
N VAL A 169 10.96 10.20 11.58
CA VAL A 169 11.63 10.20 12.89
C VAL A 169 10.61 10.35 14.03
N PHE A 170 9.68 11.29 13.90
CA PHE A 170 8.64 11.53 14.91
C PHE A 170 7.74 10.29 15.04
N TYR A 171 7.25 9.75 13.93
CA TYR A 171 6.33 8.63 13.94
C TYR A 171 6.96 7.37 14.56
N LEU A 172 8.18 6.99 14.16
CA LEU A 172 8.88 5.83 14.75
C LEU A 172 9.25 6.04 16.22
N SER A 173 9.62 7.27 16.61
CA SER A 173 9.93 7.61 18.00
C SER A 173 8.70 7.48 18.90
N GLU A 174 7.54 7.97 18.45
CA GLU A 174 6.29 7.85 19.20
C GLU A 174 5.75 6.42 19.22
N LEU A 175 5.86 5.66 18.13
CA LEU A 175 5.52 4.22 18.13
C LEU A 175 6.33 3.47 19.20
N ARG A 176 7.64 3.72 19.29
CA ARG A 176 8.48 3.12 20.33
C ARG A 176 8.04 3.53 21.73
N ARG A 177 7.64 4.79 21.95
CA ARG A 177 7.12 5.26 23.24
C ARG A 177 5.82 4.55 23.63
N LEU A 178 5.01 4.16 22.64
CA LEU A 178 3.81 3.34 22.79
C LEU A 178 4.11 1.83 22.90
N GLY A 179 5.38 1.43 22.94
CA GLY A 179 5.79 0.02 23.03
C GLY A 179 5.65 -0.76 21.72
N VAL A 180 5.63 -0.07 20.57
CA VAL A 180 5.56 -0.66 19.23
C VAL A 180 6.88 -0.42 18.50
N ASP A 181 7.66 -1.49 18.31
CA ASP A 181 8.86 -1.50 17.47
C ASP A 181 8.57 -2.38 16.23
N PRO A 182 8.14 -1.81 15.10
CA PRO A 182 7.75 -2.60 13.93
C PRO A 182 8.98 -3.13 13.18
N ASP A 183 8.89 -4.37 12.66
CA ASP A 183 9.92 -4.95 11.78
C ASP A 183 10.08 -4.13 10.50
N PHE A 184 8.96 -3.63 9.97
CA PHE A 184 8.93 -2.79 8.78
C PHE A 184 8.06 -1.54 8.93
N ILE A 185 8.45 -0.47 8.27
CA ILE A 185 7.60 0.70 8.04
C ILE A 185 7.53 0.99 6.55
N ALA A 186 6.34 1.30 6.04
CA ALA A 186 6.12 1.58 4.63
C ALA A 186 5.88 3.06 4.36
N PRO A 187 6.91 3.92 4.27
CA PRO A 187 6.70 5.34 3.96
C PRO A 187 6.35 5.56 2.48
N ASN A 188 5.71 6.69 2.19
CA ASN A 188 5.50 7.14 0.81
C ASN A 188 6.83 7.60 0.20
N VAL A 189 7.34 6.85 -0.78
CA VAL A 189 8.57 7.22 -1.51
C VAL A 189 8.30 7.91 -2.85
N GLY A 190 7.03 8.14 -3.20
CA GLY A 190 6.58 8.68 -4.48
C GLY A 190 6.09 7.62 -5.47
N PHE A 191 5.79 6.41 -5.02
CA PHE A 191 5.23 5.36 -5.86
C PHE A 191 3.71 5.49 -5.97
N ALA A 192 3.19 5.58 -7.18
CA ALA A 192 1.76 5.52 -7.45
C ALA A 192 1.30 4.09 -7.74
N LYS A 193 0.10 3.69 -7.29
CA LYS A 193 -0.42 2.33 -7.51
C LYS A 193 -0.58 2.05 -9.01
N ARG A 194 -0.02 0.92 -9.46
CA ARG A 194 -0.08 0.45 -10.87
C ARG A 194 0.47 1.44 -11.90
N GLU A 195 1.36 2.34 -11.51
CA GLU A 195 2.06 3.25 -12.43
C GLU A 195 3.56 3.02 -12.37
N ASP A 196 4.25 3.24 -13.49
CA ASP A 196 5.70 3.34 -13.48
C ASP A 196 6.12 4.63 -12.75
N TYR A 197 7.25 4.58 -12.07
CA TYR A 197 7.86 5.77 -11.51
C TYR A 197 8.46 6.62 -12.63
N THR A 198 8.01 7.87 -12.74
CA THR A 198 8.42 8.82 -13.78
C THR A 198 9.27 9.97 -13.23
N GLY A 199 9.55 9.99 -11.93
CA GLY A 199 10.38 11.00 -11.28
C GLY A 199 11.88 10.78 -11.49
N ASP A 200 12.69 11.68 -10.96
CA ASP A 200 14.15 11.59 -11.01
C ASP A 200 14.67 10.46 -10.10
N LEU A 201 15.53 9.60 -10.66
CA LEU A 201 16.06 8.44 -9.94
C LEU A 201 17.07 8.81 -8.86
N GLU A 202 17.80 9.92 -9.00
CA GLU A 202 18.76 10.38 -7.99
C GLU A 202 18.05 11.06 -6.81
N GLU A 203 16.95 11.76 -7.06
CA GLU A 203 16.04 12.23 -6.01
C GLU A 203 15.41 11.06 -5.25
N LEU A 204 14.91 10.04 -5.98
CA LEU A 204 14.38 8.82 -5.36
C LEU A 204 15.45 8.13 -4.51
N ARG A 205 16.66 7.96 -5.06
CA ARG A 205 17.81 7.37 -4.35
C ARG A 205 18.11 8.14 -3.07
N SER A 206 18.26 9.45 -3.15
CA SER A 206 18.56 10.32 -2.01
C SER A 206 17.48 10.22 -0.93
N ARG A 207 16.21 10.22 -1.33
CA ARG A 207 15.06 10.03 -0.42
C ARG A 207 15.13 8.68 0.29
N ILE A 208 15.30 7.58 -0.44
CA ILE A 208 15.34 6.23 0.14
C ILE A 208 16.53 6.07 1.08
N ILE A 209 17.71 6.60 0.76
CA ILE A 209 18.89 6.51 1.63
C ILE A 209 18.59 7.14 2.99
N VAL A 210 18.02 8.35 3.01
CA VAL A 210 17.70 9.06 4.26
C VAL A 210 16.65 8.30 5.06
N LEU A 211 15.55 7.88 4.42
CA LEU A 211 14.47 7.13 5.08
C LEU A 211 14.97 5.78 5.62
N SER A 212 15.83 5.08 4.86
CA SER A 212 16.41 3.80 5.27
C SER A 212 17.37 3.98 6.45
N ALA A 213 18.19 5.04 6.46
CA ALA A 213 19.06 5.35 7.58
C ALA A 213 18.27 5.63 8.87
N ILE A 214 17.16 6.36 8.76
CA ILE A 214 16.24 6.64 9.87
C ILE A 214 15.62 5.34 10.37
N ALA A 215 14.96 4.58 9.50
CA ALA A 215 14.34 3.30 9.81
C ALA A 215 15.31 2.37 10.55
N ARG A 216 16.52 2.18 10.01
CA ARG A 216 17.54 1.34 10.63
C ARG A 216 18.01 1.85 11.99
N GLY A 217 18.06 3.16 12.20
CA GLY A 217 18.35 3.76 13.51
C GLY A 217 17.31 3.43 14.58
N PHE A 218 16.08 3.14 14.16
CA PHE A 218 15.01 2.62 15.00
C PHE A 218 14.90 1.09 14.99
N GLY A 219 15.82 0.37 14.36
CA GLY A 219 15.78 -1.09 14.29
C GLY A 219 14.71 -1.65 13.34
N THR A 220 14.13 -0.81 12.47
CA THR A 220 13.13 -1.19 11.47
C THR A 220 13.70 -1.15 10.05
N ALA A 221 13.07 -1.83 9.10
CA ALA A 221 13.42 -1.79 7.69
C ALA A 221 12.31 -1.13 6.84
N LEU A 222 12.66 -0.67 5.63
CA LEU A 222 11.66 -0.09 4.74
C LEU A 222 10.89 -1.21 4.03
N SER A 223 9.56 -1.06 4.01
CA SER A 223 8.67 -1.80 3.12
C SER A 223 8.20 -0.88 1.99
N PHE A 224 8.26 -1.37 0.76
CA PHE A 224 7.84 -0.61 -0.42
C PHE A 224 6.50 -1.11 -0.90
N HIS A 225 5.47 -0.32 -0.63
CA HIS A 225 4.12 -0.53 -1.13
C HIS A 225 3.98 -0.02 -2.55
N SER A 226 2.86 -0.38 -3.19
CA SER A 226 2.57 0.03 -4.57
C SER A 226 3.69 -0.37 -5.55
N GLY A 227 4.40 -1.47 -5.27
CA GLY A 227 5.62 -1.86 -5.99
C GLY A 227 5.39 -2.32 -7.44
N SER A 228 4.14 -2.48 -7.87
CA SER A 228 3.81 -2.78 -9.25
C SER A 228 3.71 -1.51 -10.11
N GLY A 229 4.24 -1.60 -11.32
CA GLY A 229 4.23 -0.55 -12.35
C GLY A 229 3.00 -0.61 -13.23
N ALA A 230 3.08 0.05 -14.39
CA ALA A 230 1.99 0.17 -15.36
C ALA A 230 1.48 -1.19 -15.88
N HIS A 231 2.38 -2.17 -16.04
CA HIS A 231 2.03 -3.52 -16.47
C HIS A 231 3.05 -4.57 -15.99
N PRO A 232 2.76 -5.87 -16.11
CA PRO A 232 3.61 -6.96 -15.60
C PRO A 232 5.03 -7.07 -16.17
N TYR A 233 5.42 -6.18 -17.09
CA TYR A 233 6.73 -6.19 -17.76
C TYR A 233 7.47 -4.85 -17.60
N SER A 234 6.85 -3.85 -16.97
CA SER A 234 7.52 -2.57 -16.69
C SER A 234 8.19 -2.53 -15.33
N ASP A 235 7.93 -3.54 -14.48
CA ASP A 235 8.34 -3.59 -13.07
C ASP A 235 7.81 -2.39 -12.31
N LYS A 236 8.62 -1.37 -12.02
CA LYS A 236 8.19 -0.08 -11.48
C LYS A 236 8.71 1.09 -12.33
N GLY A 237 9.13 0.80 -13.56
CA GLY A 237 9.93 1.68 -14.40
C GLY A 237 11.41 1.26 -14.46
N PRO A 238 12.14 1.62 -15.52
CA PRO A 238 13.55 1.28 -15.68
C PRO A 238 14.43 1.81 -14.53
N GLY A 239 15.30 0.97 -13.96
CA GLY A 239 16.29 1.35 -12.95
C GLY A 239 15.76 1.53 -11.52
N VAL A 240 14.44 1.54 -11.32
CA VAL A 240 13.82 1.84 -10.02
C VAL A 240 14.10 0.77 -8.97
N LEU A 241 14.02 -0.50 -9.34
CA LEU A 241 14.25 -1.60 -8.39
C LEU A 241 15.73 -1.68 -7.98
N GLU A 242 16.64 -1.38 -8.90
CA GLU A 242 18.07 -1.30 -8.64
C GLU A 242 18.39 -0.15 -7.67
N VAL A 243 17.77 1.03 -7.87
CA VAL A 243 17.86 2.16 -6.94
C VAL A 243 17.34 1.77 -5.55
N VAL A 244 16.17 1.14 -5.46
CA VAL A 244 15.57 0.67 -4.20
C VAL A 244 16.51 -0.29 -3.47
N ARG A 245 17.06 -1.29 -4.18
CA ARG A 245 18.02 -2.25 -3.64
C ARG A 245 19.28 -1.54 -3.12
N GLU A 246 19.89 -0.69 -3.93
CA GLU A 246 21.16 -0.04 -3.59
C GLU A 246 21.01 0.94 -2.43
N ALA A 247 19.96 1.77 -2.45
CA ALA A 247 19.70 2.78 -1.44
C ALA A 247 19.39 2.18 -0.06
N THR A 248 18.83 0.97 0.00
CA THR A 248 18.56 0.24 1.25
C THR A 248 19.68 -0.74 1.64
N GLY A 249 20.70 -0.91 0.82
CA GLY A 249 21.71 -1.95 0.99
C GLY A 249 21.16 -3.38 0.84
N GLY A 250 19.97 -3.54 0.26
CA GLY A 250 19.27 -4.80 0.09
C GLY A 250 18.48 -5.29 1.31
N LEU A 251 18.37 -4.48 2.37
CA LEU A 251 17.51 -4.76 3.52
C LEU A 251 16.17 -4.03 3.33
N LEU A 252 15.20 -4.73 2.74
CA LEU A 252 13.90 -4.18 2.40
C LEU A 252 12.84 -5.27 2.30
N LYS A 253 11.57 -4.88 2.42
CA LYS A 253 10.40 -5.65 1.97
C LYS A 253 9.79 -4.96 0.76
N TYR A 254 9.28 -5.72 -0.21
CA TYR A 254 8.73 -5.17 -1.45
C TYR A 254 7.39 -5.84 -1.77
N LYS A 255 6.31 -5.07 -1.77
CA LYS A 255 4.95 -5.60 -1.94
C LYS A 255 4.47 -5.44 -3.37
N VAL A 256 4.04 -6.57 -3.93
CA VAL A 256 3.34 -6.66 -5.22
C VAL A 256 2.11 -7.54 -5.04
N SER A 257 0.96 -7.11 -5.58
CA SER A 257 -0.30 -7.85 -5.43
C SER A 257 -1.04 -7.97 -6.77
N GLY A 258 -1.63 -6.86 -7.24
CA GLY A 258 -2.49 -6.85 -8.42
C GLY A 258 -1.82 -7.23 -9.74
N VAL A 259 -0.49 -7.16 -9.83
CA VAL A 259 0.27 -7.44 -11.06
C VAL A 259 0.10 -8.88 -11.57
N TYR A 260 -0.08 -9.86 -10.69
CA TYR A 260 -0.26 -11.26 -11.09
C TYR A 260 -1.64 -11.51 -11.71
N ILE A 261 -2.69 -10.85 -11.21
CA ILE A 261 -4.01 -10.91 -11.84
C ILE A 261 -3.99 -10.15 -13.18
N GLN A 262 -3.31 -8.99 -13.24
CA GLN A 262 -3.12 -8.29 -14.51
C GLN A 262 -2.37 -9.15 -15.53
N LEU A 263 -1.34 -9.88 -15.10
CA LEU A 263 -0.60 -10.82 -15.93
C LEU A 263 -1.49 -11.95 -16.45
N LEU A 264 -2.33 -12.54 -15.59
CA LEU A 264 -3.29 -13.55 -16.00
C LEU A 264 -4.22 -13.03 -17.11
N LEU A 265 -4.79 -11.84 -16.91
CA LEU A 265 -5.66 -11.21 -17.91
C LEU A 265 -4.91 -10.88 -19.21
N GLU A 266 -3.66 -10.45 -19.11
CA GLU A 266 -2.84 -10.18 -20.28
C GLU A 266 -2.49 -11.47 -21.05
N VAL A 267 -2.15 -12.55 -20.34
CA VAL A 267 -1.93 -13.87 -20.94
C VAL A 267 -3.20 -14.37 -21.63
N MET A 268 -4.35 -14.34 -20.95
CA MET A 268 -5.64 -14.73 -21.52
C MET A 268 -6.00 -13.92 -22.77
N SER A 269 -5.66 -12.63 -22.79
CA SER A 269 -5.88 -11.76 -23.95
C SER A 269 -5.09 -12.18 -25.19
N ARG A 270 -3.97 -12.91 -25.05
CA ARG A 270 -3.13 -13.33 -26.18
C ARG A 270 -3.56 -14.66 -26.80
N PHE A 271 -4.49 -15.38 -26.17
CA PHE A 271 -5.00 -16.63 -26.72
C PHE A 271 -5.80 -16.41 -28.03
N PRO A 272 -5.88 -17.42 -28.92
CA PRO A 272 -6.61 -17.31 -30.17
C PRO A 272 -8.07 -16.88 -29.97
N GLN A 273 -8.60 -16.09 -30.90
CA GLN A 273 -9.99 -15.66 -30.87
C GLN A 273 -10.94 -16.88 -30.85
N GLY A 274 -11.94 -16.84 -29.98
CA GLY A 274 -12.86 -17.97 -29.80
C GLY A 274 -12.29 -19.14 -28.98
N SER A 275 -11.08 -19.05 -28.43
CA SER A 275 -10.64 -19.99 -27.39
C SER A 275 -11.33 -19.66 -26.04
N PRO A 276 -11.46 -20.63 -25.12
CA PRO A 276 -12.04 -20.37 -23.80
C PRO A 276 -11.33 -19.25 -23.01
N PRO A 277 -9.97 -19.18 -22.92
CA PRO A 277 -9.30 -18.08 -22.23
C PRO A 277 -9.57 -16.72 -22.86
N ARG A 278 -9.54 -16.63 -24.19
CA ARG A 278 -9.78 -15.37 -24.88
C ARG A 278 -11.20 -14.88 -24.68
N ARG A 279 -12.20 -15.76 -24.76
CA ARG A 279 -13.61 -15.41 -24.52
C ARG A 279 -13.85 -14.91 -23.09
N LEU A 280 -13.31 -15.61 -22.10
CA LEU A 280 -13.50 -15.20 -20.70
C LEU A 280 -12.81 -13.86 -20.41
N TYR A 281 -11.62 -13.62 -20.99
CA TYR A 281 -10.97 -12.31 -20.92
C TYR A 281 -11.84 -11.20 -21.52
N GLU A 282 -12.40 -11.43 -22.71
CA GLU A 282 -13.28 -10.45 -23.38
C GLU A 282 -14.56 -10.19 -22.56
N GLU A 283 -15.14 -11.22 -21.94
CA GLU A 283 -16.29 -11.10 -21.05
C GLU A 283 -15.97 -10.30 -19.77
N ILE A 284 -14.82 -10.57 -19.14
CA ILE A 284 -14.31 -9.78 -18.01
C ILE A 284 -14.12 -8.32 -18.42
N PHE A 285 -13.49 -8.08 -19.57
CA PHE A 285 -13.24 -6.74 -20.07
C PHE A 285 -14.53 -5.97 -20.31
N ASP A 286 -15.49 -6.60 -21.00
CA ASP A 286 -16.77 -5.99 -21.31
C ASP A 286 -17.61 -5.74 -20.04
N TYR A 287 -17.54 -6.63 -19.03
CA TYR A 287 -18.15 -6.42 -17.71
C TYR A 287 -17.55 -5.20 -17.00
N VAL A 288 -16.22 -5.13 -16.89
CA VAL A 288 -15.53 -4.02 -16.21
C VAL A 288 -15.82 -2.69 -16.92
N LEU A 289 -15.80 -2.67 -18.26
CA LEU A 289 -16.16 -1.51 -19.05
C LEU A 289 -17.62 -1.08 -18.82
N GLY A 290 -18.54 -2.05 -18.72
CA GLY A 290 -19.94 -1.80 -18.39
C GLY A 290 -20.12 -1.14 -17.02
N GLU A 291 -19.50 -1.68 -15.98
CA GLU A 291 -19.57 -1.11 -14.63
C GLU A 291 -18.93 0.28 -14.54
N VAL A 292 -17.77 0.47 -15.15
CA VAL A 292 -17.10 1.78 -15.18
C VAL A 292 -17.96 2.82 -15.91
N ARG A 293 -18.58 2.46 -17.04
CA ARG A 293 -19.53 3.33 -17.74
C ARG A 293 -20.70 3.72 -16.86
N ARG A 294 -21.27 2.75 -16.14
CA ARG A 294 -22.38 2.97 -15.21
C ARG A 294 -22.00 3.93 -14.09
N TYR A 295 -20.87 3.71 -13.43
CA TYR A 295 -20.35 4.61 -12.40
C TYR A 295 -20.17 6.03 -12.94
N VAL A 296 -19.60 6.20 -14.13
CA VAL A 296 -19.42 7.52 -14.76
C VAL A 296 -20.74 8.19 -15.12
N SER A 297 -21.69 7.46 -15.72
CA SER A 297 -22.97 8.04 -16.15
C SER A 297 -23.87 8.42 -14.97
N GLU A 298 -23.88 7.61 -13.91
CA GLU A 298 -24.72 7.83 -12.73
C GLU A 298 -24.02 8.69 -11.69
N ARG A 299 -22.70 8.89 -11.80
CA ARG A 299 -21.83 9.48 -10.78
C ARG A 299 -21.95 8.79 -9.42
N THR A 300 -22.01 7.46 -9.44
CA THR A 300 -22.16 6.59 -8.26
C THR A 300 -20.97 5.65 -8.07
N GLY A 301 -20.95 4.90 -6.97
CA GLY A 301 -19.93 3.90 -6.69
C GLY A 301 -18.54 4.49 -6.72
N LEU A 302 -17.68 3.99 -7.62
CA LEU A 302 -16.28 4.40 -7.74
C LEU A 302 -16.03 5.63 -8.64
N TYR A 303 -17.08 6.37 -9.00
CA TYR A 303 -16.94 7.58 -9.81
C TYR A 303 -15.92 8.57 -9.22
N THR A 304 -15.02 9.03 -10.08
CA THR A 304 -14.13 10.18 -9.88
C THR A 304 -13.93 10.90 -11.22
N PRO A 305 -13.55 12.19 -11.24
CA PRO A 305 -13.17 12.88 -12.48
C PRO A 305 -12.03 12.15 -13.23
N ALA A 306 -11.07 11.57 -12.50
CA ALA A 306 -9.99 10.79 -13.08
C ALA A 306 -10.49 9.53 -13.82
N LEU A 307 -11.47 8.82 -13.26
CA LEU A 307 -12.10 7.67 -13.94
C LEU A 307 -12.80 8.08 -15.23
N GLU A 308 -13.55 9.18 -15.20
CA GLU A 308 -14.23 9.72 -16.38
C GLU A 308 -13.22 10.06 -17.49
N ASP A 309 -12.09 10.67 -17.14
CA ASP A 309 -11.02 10.97 -18.10
C ASP A 309 -10.37 9.71 -18.68
N MET A 310 -10.07 8.70 -17.84
CA MET A 310 -9.54 7.41 -18.30
C MET A 310 -10.50 6.73 -19.28
N LEU A 311 -11.80 6.74 -18.98
CA LEU A 311 -12.84 6.16 -19.85
C LEU A 311 -12.92 6.92 -21.19
N LYS A 312 -12.96 8.25 -21.17
CA LYS A 312 -12.99 9.08 -22.38
C LYS A 312 -11.77 8.84 -23.28
N ARG A 313 -10.57 8.73 -22.71
CA ARG A 313 -9.34 8.42 -23.46
C ARG A 313 -9.45 7.05 -24.16
N TYR A 314 -9.91 6.03 -23.45
CA TYR A 314 -10.12 4.72 -24.05
C TYR A 314 -11.17 4.75 -25.16
N GLU A 315 -12.34 5.34 -24.91
CA GLU A 315 -13.45 5.35 -25.88
C GLU A 315 -13.14 6.16 -27.15
N SER A 316 -12.39 7.26 -27.02
CA SER A 316 -12.00 8.08 -28.18
C SER A 316 -10.94 7.43 -29.08
N ALA A 317 -10.14 6.49 -28.56
CA ALA A 317 -9.07 5.82 -29.29
C ALA A 317 -9.40 4.35 -29.58
N GLU A 318 -9.22 3.48 -28.60
CA GLU A 318 -9.28 2.01 -28.75
C GLU A 318 -10.72 1.48 -28.76
N GLY A 319 -11.61 2.10 -27.97
CA GLY A 319 -13.01 1.71 -27.87
C GLY A 319 -13.76 1.78 -29.20
N ARG A 320 -13.47 2.79 -30.04
CA ARG A 320 -14.01 2.89 -31.41
C ARG A 320 -13.62 1.72 -32.31
N ARG A 321 -12.47 1.09 -32.04
CA ARG A 321 -11.95 -0.06 -32.80
C ARG A 321 -12.40 -1.39 -32.18
N GLY A 322 -13.15 -1.37 -31.07
CA GLY A 322 -13.59 -2.56 -30.36
C GLY A 322 -12.44 -3.37 -29.74
N VAL A 323 -11.28 -2.74 -29.50
CA VAL A 323 -10.08 -3.41 -28.99
C VAL A 323 -10.19 -3.57 -27.47
N ARG A 324 -10.24 -4.81 -26.99
CA ARG A 324 -10.10 -5.14 -25.57
C ARG A 324 -8.62 -5.17 -25.22
N ASN A 325 -8.07 -4.01 -24.85
CA ASN A 325 -6.66 -3.87 -24.48
C ASN A 325 -6.48 -4.09 -22.96
N PRO A 326 -5.78 -5.14 -22.49
CA PRO A 326 -5.59 -5.41 -21.06
C PRO A 326 -4.76 -4.33 -20.34
N ARG A 327 -4.12 -3.43 -21.09
CA ARG A 327 -3.33 -2.32 -20.57
C ARG A 327 -4.03 -0.97 -20.66
N ALA A 328 -5.28 -0.91 -21.13
CA ALA A 328 -6.07 0.33 -21.10
C ALA A 328 -6.18 0.86 -19.65
N ASP A 329 -6.00 2.18 -19.45
CA ASP A 329 -5.93 2.79 -18.11
C ASP A 329 -7.13 2.43 -17.23
N PHE A 330 -8.35 2.61 -17.73
CA PHE A 330 -9.55 2.27 -16.97
C PHE A 330 -9.55 0.78 -16.60
N PHE A 331 -9.09 -0.12 -17.48
CA PHE A 331 -9.13 -1.54 -17.22
C PHE A 331 -8.06 -1.96 -16.21
N ARG A 332 -6.80 -1.53 -16.36
CA ARG A 332 -5.73 -1.86 -15.41
C ARG A 332 -6.02 -1.32 -14.00
N HIS A 333 -6.73 -0.19 -13.90
CA HIS A 333 -7.13 0.37 -12.62
C HIS A 333 -8.37 -0.27 -12.01
N TYR A 334 -9.28 -0.83 -12.82
CA TYR A 334 -10.59 -1.30 -12.34
C TYR A 334 -10.89 -2.78 -12.63
N PHE A 335 -9.93 -3.58 -13.14
CA PHE A 335 -10.17 -5.00 -13.42
C PHE A 335 -10.65 -5.76 -12.18
N PHE A 336 -10.26 -5.36 -10.97
CA PHE A 336 -10.67 -6.03 -9.74
C PHE A 336 -12.20 -6.11 -9.59
N LEU A 337 -12.98 -5.26 -10.26
CA LEU A 337 -14.44 -5.32 -10.29
C LEU A 337 -14.97 -6.68 -10.75
N PHE A 338 -14.28 -7.38 -11.66
CA PHE A 338 -14.72 -8.70 -12.11
C PHE A 338 -14.76 -9.72 -10.96
N GLN A 339 -13.87 -9.57 -9.96
CA GLN A 339 -13.81 -10.48 -8.81
C GLN A 339 -14.99 -10.28 -7.84
N ALA A 340 -15.61 -9.10 -7.89
CA ALA A 340 -16.80 -8.76 -7.14
C ALA A 340 -18.09 -8.94 -7.95
N ALA A 341 -18.00 -9.35 -9.22
CA ALA A 341 -19.15 -9.52 -10.10
C ALA A 341 -20.09 -10.59 -9.55
N PHE A 342 -21.23 -10.15 -9.00
CA PHE A 342 -22.17 -11.00 -8.30
C PHE A 342 -23.48 -11.16 -9.07
N ASP A 343 -23.92 -12.39 -9.21
CA ASP A 343 -25.25 -12.76 -9.69
C ASP A 343 -25.95 -13.61 -8.62
N PRO A 344 -27.21 -13.34 -8.25
CA PRO A 344 -27.89 -14.09 -7.19
C PRO A 344 -27.99 -15.62 -7.41
N LYS A 345 -27.94 -16.08 -8.67
CA LYS A 345 -28.01 -17.51 -9.01
C LYS A 345 -26.63 -18.14 -9.18
N ARG A 346 -25.66 -17.38 -9.68
CA ARG A 346 -24.31 -17.86 -10.03
C ARG A 346 -23.23 -17.45 -9.01
N GLY A 347 -23.55 -16.65 -8.02
CA GLY A 347 -22.59 -16.09 -7.06
C GLY A 347 -21.58 -15.16 -7.75
N ARG A 348 -20.31 -15.23 -7.31
CA ARG A 348 -19.20 -14.46 -7.90
C ARG A 348 -18.72 -15.07 -9.22
N TRP A 349 -19.60 -15.11 -10.20
CA TRP A 349 -19.48 -16.01 -11.33
C TRP A 349 -18.23 -15.80 -12.19
N LEU A 350 -17.80 -14.55 -12.45
CA LEU A 350 -16.56 -14.32 -13.21
C LEU A 350 -15.32 -14.82 -12.48
N ARG A 351 -15.27 -14.67 -11.14
CA ARG A 351 -14.19 -15.23 -10.31
C ARG A 351 -14.18 -16.75 -10.40
N GLU A 352 -15.33 -17.39 -10.21
CA GLU A 352 -15.44 -18.86 -10.25
C GLU A 352 -15.09 -19.42 -11.63
N GLU A 353 -15.48 -18.73 -12.71
CA GLU A 353 -15.13 -19.08 -14.08
C GLU A 353 -13.62 -19.00 -14.34
N VAL A 354 -12.94 -17.97 -13.82
CA VAL A 354 -11.46 -17.87 -13.90
C VAL A 354 -10.81 -19.03 -13.16
N LEU A 355 -11.26 -19.35 -11.94
CA LEU A 355 -10.72 -20.45 -11.14
C LEU A 355 -10.93 -21.81 -11.82
N ARG A 356 -12.13 -22.05 -12.35
CA ARG A 356 -12.43 -23.27 -13.11
C ARG A 356 -11.56 -23.38 -14.35
N LEU A 357 -11.51 -22.31 -15.15
CA LEU A 357 -10.72 -22.31 -16.37
C LEU A 357 -9.23 -22.52 -16.10
N TYR A 358 -8.67 -21.89 -15.06
CA TYR A 358 -7.28 -22.10 -14.65
C TYR A 358 -6.99 -23.55 -14.24
N SER A 359 -7.95 -24.20 -13.58
CA SER A 359 -7.84 -25.59 -13.14
C SER A 359 -7.93 -26.58 -14.30
N GLU A 360 -8.83 -26.34 -15.25
CA GLU A 360 -9.14 -27.26 -16.35
C GLU A 360 -8.27 -27.05 -17.60
N ASN A 361 -7.89 -25.81 -17.90
CA ASN A 361 -7.14 -25.46 -19.12
C ASN A 361 -5.63 -25.48 -18.85
N ARG A 362 -4.98 -26.59 -19.21
CA ARG A 362 -3.53 -26.76 -19.06
C ARG A 362 -2.71 -25.74 -19.85
N GLU A 363 -3.14 -25.38 -21.06
CA GLU A 363 -2.39 -24.42 -21.90
C GLU A 363 -2.34 -23.02 -21.26
N LEU A 364 -3.47 -22.55 -20.71
CA LEU A 364 -3.55 -21.31 -19.94
C LEU A 364 -2.65 -21.37 -18.71
N ARG A 365 -2.75 -22.45 -17.92
CA ARG A 365 -1.95 -22.62 -16.71
C ARG A 365 -0.45 -22.64 -17.02
N ASP A 366 -0.01 -23.45 -17.98
CA ASP A 366 1.40 -23.56 -18.37
C ASP A 366 1.92 -22.22 -18.93
N ALA A 367 1.08 -21.46 -19.66
CA ALA A 367 1.45 -20.13 -20.16
C ALA A 367 1.58 -19.09 -19.03
N TYR A 368 0.60 -19.03 -18.13
CA TYR A 368 0.60 -18.12 -17.00
C TYR A 368 1.71 -18.43 -16.01
N GLU A 369 1.89 -19.69 -15.60
CA GLU A 369 2.89 -20.08 -14.61
C GLU A 369 4.31 -19.79 -15.09
N ARG A 370 4.58 -19.98 -16.39
CA ARG A 370 5.86 -19.59 -17.00
C ARG A 370 6.10 -18.08 -16.87
N GLU A 371 5.16 -17.26 -17.32
CA GLU A 371 5.33 -15.80 -17.29
C GLU A 371 5.31 -15.23 -15.86
N ALA A 372 4.52 -15.82 -14.96
CA ALA A 372 4.50 -15.47 -13.54
C ALA A 372 5.85 -15.79 -12.88
N THR A 373 6.43 -16.97 -13.18
CA THR A 373 7.77 -17.35 -12.72
C THR A 373 8.82 -16.37 -13.25
N GLU A 374 8.77 -16.00 -14.53
CA GLU A 374 9.68 -15.01 -15.11
C GLU A 374 9.56 -13.63 -14.45
N LEU A 375 8.35 -13.15 -14.19
CA LEU A 375 8.09 -11.93 -13.42
C LEU A 375 8.70 -12.03 -12.02
N THR A 376 8.42 -13.10 -11.26
CA THR A 376 8.95 -13.28 -9.91
C THR A 376 10.47 -13.33 -9.90
N LEU A 377 11.10 -14.09 -10.81
CA LEU A 377 12.56 -14.19 -10.91
C LEU A 377 13.20 -12.86 -11.28
N ARG A 378 12.55 -12.06 -12.15
CA ARG A 378 13.01 -10.72 -12.50
C ARG A 378 12.99 -9.79 -11.28
N LEU A 379 11.90 -9.80 -10.50
CA LEU A 379 11.80 -9.03 -9.25
C LEU A 379 12.88 -9.46 -8.25
N VAL A 380 13.04 -10.77 -8.03
CA VAL A 380 14.07 -11.35 -7.13
C VAL A 380 15.47 -10.92 -7.56
N GLY A 381 15.78 -10.99 -8.85
CA GLY A 381 17.08 -10.61 -9.40
C GLY A 381 17.37 -9.11 -9.23
N LYS A 382 16.43 -8.25 -9.63
CA LYS A 382 16.60 -6.79 -9.57
C LYS A 382 16.68 -6.26 -8.13
N LEU A 383 15.87 -6.80 -7.22
CA LEU A 383 15.89 -6.46 -5.80
C LEU A 383 17.05 -7.10 -5.03
N GLY A 384 17.80 -8.02 -5.65
CA GLY A 384 18.96 -8.66 -5.03
C GLY A 384 18.60 -9.68 -3.95
N PHE A 385 17.45 -10.35 -4.09
CA PHE A 385 17.00 -11.42 -3.20
C PHE A 385 17.56 -12.79 -3.57
N THR A 386 18.34 -12.90 -4.64
CA THR A 386 19.05 -14.14 -4.98
C THR A 386 19.95 -14.57 -3.82
N GLY A 387 19.73 -15.78 -3.30
CA GLY A 387 20.51 -16.31 -2.19
C GLY A 387 20.26 -15.64 -0.83
N ASN A 388 19.14 -14.93 -0.65
CA ASN A 388 18.87 -14.16 0.57
C ASN A 388 18.89 -15.03 1.85
N LEU A 389 18.46 -16.29 1.75
CA LEU A 389 18.54 -17.30 2.83
C LEU A 389 19.97 -17.47 3.40
N TYR A 390 21.00 -17.22 2.59
CA TYR A 390 22.40 -17.34 2.99
C TYR A 390 23.03 -16.00 3.40
N ARG A 391 22.39 -14.88 3.03
CA ARG A 391 22.88 -13.52 3.26
C ARG A 391 22.67 -13.06 4.71
N PHE A 392 21.54 -13.43 5.31
CA PHE A 392 21.20 -13.11 6.69
C PHE A 392 21.28 -14.37 7.55
N ARG A 393 22.36 -14.52 8.32
CA ARG A 393 22.46 -15.57 9.35
C ARG A 393 21.91 -15.03 10.65
N ILE A 394 20.75 -15.53 11.08
CA ILE A 394 20.23 -15.27 12.42
C ILE A 394 21.20 -15.93 13.41
N ARG A 395 21.88 -15.12 14.22
CA ARG A 395 22.61 -15.57 15.38
C ARG A 395 21.87 -15.02 16.60
N ALA A 396 21.36 -15.90 17.46
CA ALA A 396 21.05 -15.50 18.82
C ALA A 396 22.38 -15.11 19.47
N LEU A 397 22.49 -13.84 19.87
CA LEU A 397 23.65 -13.31 20.58
C LEU A 397 23.54 -13.55 22.08
#